data_AF-A0A101XQI1-F1
#
_entry.id   AF-A0A101XQI1-F1
#
_cell.length_a   1.000
_cell.length_b   1.000
_cell.length_c   1.000
_cell.angle_alpha   90.00
_cell.angle_beta   90.00
_cell.angle_gamma   90.00
#
_symmetry.space_group_name_H-M   'P 1'
#
loop_
_entity.id
_entity.type
_entity.pdbx_description
1 polymer ?
#
loop_
_entity_poly.entity_id
_entity_poly.type
_entity_poly.pdbx_seq_one_letter_code
_entity_poly.pdbx_strand_id
1 'polypeptide(L)'
;MGKRKIPVKKRKKAKKKTKKGDFHMSMPGGLLNQLNSIPNAGGIGVPVSQYATQMQSVLETQLLTIPNQEISGYQAQSGALSSLQSALLTLQSAVQTLTGAGTWNQVNASINVSGVTVSAGIGAVPGTYQMNITSLATGQLDVGSVTQSSESGTSTLASGSFTITPTSGTATTINVTSGESLDALVSAINQAQSGVIAGIIQNNGSYQLTMSSRQTGSNAGFTLADVSGTVVAAGLGESMIVAASNATATLDGISISSQTNTFTDIAPGISVTANNTGSGTLSVTANTQGTLSAVNQFMSAYNDVVDLIKNDSTYTKGTNGSPGTLGPLATDATAQSALQMLPQAIMQSIGGSGTLTNLAQAGIVLDPTTGHLEFQSTSGFSVTTSSGTTTSAPNVSLTDGQTTFTNLLNQNPTALENLFGVIQTPANTGIPTSGVLGAVQNALNVFVGHGSNLGTISSEQTSLAAQIKQTNAYITQVTNEINQQVATFTSQLNALNTALANNQSSAQSILALINGGTSASSSSSSSSSGSSIP
;
A
#
# COMPACT_ATOMS: atom_id res chain seq x y z
N MET A 1 0.86 -39.01 23.72
CA MET A 1 2.20 -39.54 24.11
C MET A 1 3.13 -39.48 22.89
N GLY A 2 4.44 -39.26 23.06
CA GLY A 2 5.38 -39.24 21.92
C GLY A 2 6.49 -38.17 21.99
N LYS A 3 7.36 -38.22 23.01
CA LYS A 3 8.49 -37.27 23.12
C LYS A 3 9.62 -37.64 22.15
N ARG A 4 9.82 -36.89 21.06
CA ARG A 4 11.07 -36.93 20.27
C ARG A 4 12.08 -35.91 20.82
N LYS A 5 13.28 -36.38 21.16
CA LYS A 5 14.36 -35.57 21.75
C LYS A 5 15.18 -34.87 20.65
N ILE A 6 15.31 -33.54 20.72
CA ILE A 6 16.32 -32.78 19.99
C ILE A 6 17.55 -32.59 20.91
N PRO A 7 18.81 -32.76 20.44
CA PRO A 7 19.96 -32.88 21.33
C PRO A 7 20.44 -31.54 21.93
N VAL A 8 19.93 -31.21 23.12
CA VAL A 8 20.43 -30.09 23.95
C VAL A 8 21.81 -30.41 24.55
N LYS A 9 22.87 -30.41 23.72
CA LYS A 9 24.26 -30.63 24.18
C LYS A 9 25.22 -29.43 24.02
N LYS A 10 24.85 -28.34 23.34
CA LYS A 10 25.68 -27.10 23.29
C LYS A 10 25.25 -25.98 24.25
N ARG A 11 23.98 -25.89 24.67
CA ARG A 11 23.49 -24.78 25.54
C ARG A 11 23.84 -24.86 27.04
N LYS A 12 24.39 -25.98 27.56
CA LYS A 12 24.79 -26.11 28.98
C LYS A 12 26.20 -25.61 29.34
N LYS A 13 27.06 -25.27 28.37
CA LYS A 13 28.40 -24.70 28.67
C LYS A 13 28.40 -23.17 28.88
N ALA A 14 27.37 -22.45 28.41
CA ALA A 14 27.31 -20.99 28.49
C ALA A 14 26.88 -20.42 29.87
N LYS A 15 26.07 -21.16 30.67
CA LYS A 15 25.52 -20.66 31.94
C LYS A 15 26.39 -20.91 33.20
N LYS A 16 27.68 -21.26 33.06
CA LYS A 16 28.58 -21.50 34.21
C LYS A 16 29.89 -20.71 34.20
N LYS A 17 29.97 -19.62 33.42
CA LYS A 17 31.08 -18.64 33.42
C LYS A 17 30.59 -17.21 33.70
N THR A 18 29.74 -17.05 34.72
CA THR A 18 29.45 -15.74 35.36
C THR A 18 30.03 -15.70 36.78
N LYS A 19 31.33 -16.01 36.88
CA LYS A 19 32.20 -15.67 38.01
C LYS A 19 33.49 -15.11 37.42
N LYS A 20 34.05 -14.07 38.06
CA LYS A 20 35.35 -13.46 37.72
C LYS A 20 36.35 -14.53 37.30
N GLY A 21 36.80 -14.47 36.06
CA GLY A 21 37.82 -15.34 35.51
C GLY A 21 38.41 -14.63 34.30
N ASP A 22 39.70 -14.35 34.36
CA ASP A 22 40.40 -13.57 33.34
C ASP A 22 40.16 -14.14 31.95
N PHE A 23 39.67 -13.28 31.07
CA PHE A 23 39.49 -13.59 29.66
C PHE A 23 40.83 -13.36 28.97
N HIS A 24 41.77 -14.30 29.17
CA HIS A 24 43.01 -14.33 28.38
C HIS A 24 42.64 -14.58 26.90
N MET A 25 42.57 -13.51 26.12
CA MET A 25 42.55 -13.57 24.66
C MET A 25 43.89 -14.16 24.21
N SER A 26 43.87 -15.43 23.79
CA SER A 26 45.05 -16.06 23.18
C SER A 26 45.25 -15.45 21.80
N MET A 27 46.42 -14.86 21.58
CA MET A 27 46.81 -14.26 20.29
C MET A 27 46.65 -15.29 19.16
N PRO A 28 45.93 -14.96 18.06
CA PRO A 28 45.68 -15.94 17.00
C PRO A 28 46.97 -16.42 16.34
N GLY A 29 47.06 -17.73 16.13
CA GLY A 29 48.22 -18.37 15.48
C GLY A 29 48.42 -17.83 14.06
N GLY A 30 49.63 -17.35 13.76
CA GLY A 30 49.96 -16.72 12.48
C GLY A 30 50.02 -15.19 12.52
N LEU A 31 49.44 -14.54 13.53
CA LEU A 31 49.53 -13.08 13.72
C LEU A 31 50.99 -12.60 13.79
N LEU A 32 51.85 -13.38 14.48
CA LEU A 32 53.30 -13.12 14.55
C LEU A 32 53.97 -13.15 13.16
N ASN A 33 53.58 -14.05 12.26
CA ASN A 33 54.16 -14.13 10.93
C ASN A 33 53.72 -12.94 10.05
N GLN A 34 52.47 -12.49 10.20
CA GLN A 34 51.94 -11.33 9.46
C GLN A 34 52.58 -10.02 9.94
N LEU A 35 52.75 -9.86 11.26
CA LEU A 35 53.44 -8.70 11.84
C LEU A 35 54.94 -8.67 11.49
N ASN A 36 55.60 -9.84 11.38
CA ASN A 36 57.02 -9.93 11.03
C ASN A 36 57.35 -9.51 9.58
N SER A 37 56.35 -9.23 8.74
CA SER A 37 56.52 -8.77 7.35
C SER A 37 56.67 -7.24 7.20
N ILE A 38 56.57 -6.46 8.29
CA ILE A 38 56.55 -4.99 8.22
C ILE A 38 57.96 -4.42 7.97
N PRO A 39 58.20 -3.65 6.88
CA PRO A 39 59.53 -3.08 6.60
C PRO A 39 59.95 -2.02 7.62
N ASN A 40 61.08 -2.23 8.31
CA ASN A 40 61.67 -1.24 9.20
C ASN A 40 62.70 -0.35 8.48
N ALA A 41 62.23 0.54 7.60
CA ALA A 41 63.09 1.38 6.77
C ALA A 41 63.92 2.43 7.53
N GLY A 42 63.68 2.63 8.84
CA GLY A 42 64.36 3.65 9.67
C GLY A 42 65.53 3.13 10.52
N GLY A 43 65.75 1.82 10.61
CA GLY A 43 66.91 1.21 11.28
C GLY A 43 67.00 1.34 12.81
N ILE A 44 66.21 2.20 13.46
CA ILE A 44 66.20 2.41 14.92
C ILE A 44 64.75 2.35 15.44
N GLY A 45 64.47 1.39 16.33
CA GLY A 45 63.14 1.17 16.92
C GLY A 45 62.20 0.29 16.08
N VAL A 46 61.04 -0.04 16.64
CA VAL A 46 59.94 -0.79 16.00
C VAL A 46 58.87 0.22 15.53
N PRO A 47 58.34 0.13 14.28
CA PRO A 47 57.38 1.09 13.74
C PRO A 47 55.95 0.87 14.29
N VAL A 48 55.75 1.26 15.56
CA VAL A 48 54.58 0.94 16.40
C VAL A 48 53.23 1.17 15.71
N SER A 49 53.06 2.31 15.03
CA SER A 49 51.80 2.66 14.36
C SER A 49 51.38 1.62 13.29
N GLN A 50 52.33 1.15 12.47
CA GLN A 50 52.03 0.15 11.43
C GLN A 50 51.68 -1.21 12.04
N TYR A 51 52.41 -1.64 13.08
CA TYR A 51 52.12 -2.86 13.81
C TYR A 51 50.74 -2.82 14.49
N ALA A 52 50.37 -1.67 15.09
CA ALA A 52 49.07 -1.47 15.73
C ALA A 52 47.92 -1.56 14.71
N THR A 53 48.02 -0.84 13.58
CA THR A 53 46.99 -0.86 12.53
C THR A 53 46.84 -2.25 11.89
N GLN A 54 47.93 -2.95 11.60
CA GLN A 54 47.85 -4.31 11.04
C GLN A 54 47.27 -5.30 12.04
N MET A 55 47.68 -5.25 13.30
CA MET A 55 47.11 -6.12 14.34
C MET A 55 45.62 -5.87 14.54
N GLN A 56 45.19 -4.60 14.56
CA GLN A 56 43.77 -4.25 14.60
C GLN A 56 43.01 -4.85 13.42
N SER A 57 43.49 -4.64 12.18
CA SER A 57 42.86 -5.15 10.97
C SER A 57 42.72 -6.69 10.95
N VAL A 58 43.75 -7.42 11.40
CA VAL A 58 43.70 -8.89 11.50
C VAL A 58 42.70 -9.35 12.56
N LEU A 59 42.68 -8.71 13.73
CA LEU A 59 41.73 -9.04 14.81
C LEU A 59 40.28 -8.73 14.40
N GLU A 60 40.03 -7.58 13.78
CA GLU A 60 38.71 -7.21 13.25
C GLU A 60 38.25 -8.21 12.18
N THR A 61 39.12 -8.58 11.23
CA THR A 61 38.80 -9.57 10.20
C THR A 61 38.47 -10.94 10.82
N GLN A 62 39.27 -11.43 11.77
CA GLN A 62 39.05 -12.77 12.33
C GLN A 62 37.84 -12.84 13.27
N LEU A 63 37.54 -11.79 14.04
CA LEU A 63 36.50 -11.83 15.07
C LEU A 63 35.18 -11.19 14.62
N LEU A 64 35.18 -10.23 13.70
CA LEU A 64 33.99 -9.47 13.32
C LEU A 64 33.38 -9.88 11.97
N THR A 65 34.09 -10.60 11.09
CA THR A 65 33.52 -11.02 9.79
C THR A 65 32.27 -11.89 9.94
N ILE A 66 32.28 -12.92 10.82
CA ILE A 66 31.11 -13.79 11.00
C ILE A 66 29.93 -13.04 11.63
N PRO A 67 30.07 -12.29 12.76
CA PRO A 67 28.97 -11.49 13.31
C PRO A 67 28.37 -10.45 12.33
N ASN A 68 29.20 -9.82 11.50
CA ASN A 68 28.70 -8.89 10.47
C ASN A 68 27.91 -9.64 9.39
N GLN A 69 28.39 -10.81 8.93
CA GLN A 69 27.65 -11.67 8.00
C GLN A 69 26.32 -12.15 8.58
N GLU A 70 26.26 -12.51 9.88
CA GLU A 70 25.00 -12.85 10.56
C GLU A 70 24.01 -11.67 10.55
N ILE A 71 24.47 -10.44 10.83
CA ILE A 71 23.61 -9.25 10.76
C ILE A 71 23.08 -9.03 9.35
N SER A 72 23.92 -9.09 8.32
CA SER A 72 23.48 -8.94 6.93
C SER A 72 22.48 -10.02 6.53
N GLY A 73 22.66 -11.26 7.00
CA GLY A 73 21.71 -12.36 6.82
C GLY A 73 20.34 -12.08 7.46
N TYR A 74 20.32 -11.69 8.75
CA TYR A 74 19.07 -11.35 9.45
C TYR A 74 18.38 -10.12 8.84
N GLN A 75 19.13 -9.14 8.35
CA GLN A 75 18.59 -7.97 7.64
C GLN A 75 17.95 -8.36 6.30
N ALA A 76 18.61 -9.23 5.51
CA ALA A 76 18.07 -9.73 4.25
C ALA A 76 16.80 -10.57 4.48
N GLN A 77 16.79 -11.47 5.47
CA GLN A 77 15.61 -12.24 5.87
C GLN A 77 14.47 -11.33 6.35
N SER A 78 14.77 -10.31 7.17
CA SER A 78 13.78 -9.33 7.63
C SER A 78 13.19 -8.52 6.47
N GLY A 79 13.99 -8.19 5.45
CA GLY A 79 13.52 -7.54 4.22
C GLY A 79 12.58 -8.44 3.43
N ALA A 80 13.00 -9.68 3.14
CA ALA A 80 12.20 -10.66 2.41
C ALA A 80 10.88 -11.01 3.10
N LEU A 81 10.89 -11.17 4.43
CA LEU A 81 9.66 -11.35 5.23
C LEU A 81 8.72 -10.15 5.16
N SER A 82 9.24 -8.93 5.03
CA SER A 82 8.43 -7.72 4.85
C SER A 82 7.79 -7.65 3.46
N SER A 83 8.52 -8.05 2.42
CA SER A 83 7.97 -8.26 1.08
C SER A 83 6.89 -9.34 1.06
N LEU A 84 7.13 -10.47 1.75
CA LEU A 84 6.17 -11.56 1.87
C LEU A 84 4.91 -11.14 2.60
N GLN A 85 5.03 -10.41 3.71
CA GLN A 85 3.89 -9.83 4.41
C GLN A 85 3.07 -8.92 3.49
N SER A 86 3.73 -8.09 2.69
CA SER A 86 3.07 -7.18 1.75
C SER A 86 2.31 -7.94 0.66
N ALA A 87 2.92 -8.96 0.04
CA ALA A 87 2.28 -9.81 -0.96
C ALA A 87 1.08 -10.59 -0.39
N LEU A 88 1.20 -11.13 0.84
CA LEU A 88 0.09 -11.81 1.52
C LEU A 88 -1.06 -10.87 1.88
N LEU A 89 -0.77 -9.60 2.22
CA LEU A 89 -1.80 -8.57 2.41
C LEU A 89 -2.48 -8.19 1.10
N THR A 90 -1.75 -8.12 -0.02
CA THR A 90 -2.35 -7.94 -1.36
C THR A 90 -3.28 -9.10 -1.72
N LEU A 91 -2.86 -10.34 -1.47
CA LEU A 91 -3.72 -11.53 -1.63
C LEU A 91 -4.95 -11.48 -0.70
N GLN A 92 -4.80 -11.02 0.55
CA GLN A 92 -5.93 -10.80 1.47
C GLN A 92 -6.92 -9.77 0.92
N SER A 93 -6.45 -8.68 0.31
CA SER A 93 -7.31 -7.67 -0.34
C SER A 93 -8.04 -8.22 -1.57
N ALA A 94 -7.41 -9.10 -2.35
CA ALA A 94 -8.08 -9.79 -3.46
C ALA A 94 -9.16 -10.77 -2.97
N VAL A 95 -8.89 -11.51 -1.88
CA VAL A 95 -9.87 -12.37 -1.19
C VAL A 95 -11.07 -11.56 -0.69
N GLN A 96 -10.84 -10.42 -0.03
CA GLN A 96 -11.92 -9.53 0.42
C GLN A 96 -12.75 -9.00 -0.76
N THR A 97 -12.10 -8.62 -1.86
CA THR A 97 -12.78 -8.16 -3.08
C THR A 97 -13.75 -9.21 -3.63
N LEU A 98 -13.37 -10.49 -3.61
CA LEU A 98 -14.24 -11.60 -4.01
C LEU A 98 -15.28 -12.00 -2.95
N THR A 99 -15.23 -11.46 -1.73
CA THR A 99 -16.10 -11.92 -0.63
C THR A 99 -17.52 -11.36 -0.69
N GLY A 100 -17.75 -10.15 -1.21
CA GLY A 100 -19.09 -9.56 -1.28
C GLY A 100 -19.88 -9.94 -2.53
N ALA A 101 -21.18 -10.17 -2.37
CA ALA A 101 -22.10 -10.54 -3.45
C ALA A 101 -22.17 -9.52 -4.61
N GLY A 102 -21.79 -8.25 -4.35
CA GLY A 102 -21.69 -7.22 -5.37
C GLY A 102 -20.61 -7.47 -6.43
N THR A 103 -19.59 -8.28 -6.14
CA THR A 103 -18.56 -8.68 -7.12
C THR A 103 -19.05 -9.78 -8.07
N TRP A 104 -20.06 -10.56 -7.66
CA TRP A 104 -20.59 -11.70 -8.40
C TRP A 104 -21.83 -11.36 -9.21
N ASN A 105 -22.68 -10.48 -8.66
CA ASN A 105 -23.93 -10.02 -9.28
C ASN A 105 -23.78 -8.62 -9.90
N GLN A 106 -22.65 -8.36 -10.57
CA GLN A 106 -22.48 -7.12 -11.33
C GLN A 106 -23.40 -7.11 -12.54
N VAL A 107 -23.96 -5.95 -12.83
CA VAL A 107 -24.80 -5.72 -14.01
C VAL A 107 -24.39 -4.44 -14.73
N ASN A 108 -24.60 -4.42 -16.04
CA ASN A 108 -24.53 -3.20 -16.85
C ASN A 108 -25.95 -2.82 -17.26
N ALA A 109 -26.26 -1.53 -17.23
CA ALA A 109 -27.51 -1.01 -17.79
C ALA A 109 -27.24 -0.11 -19.00
N SER A 110 -28.18 -0.13 -19.94
CA SER A 110 -28.17 0.73 -21.13
C SER A 110 -29.60 1.11 -21.49
N ILE A 111 -29.78 2.25 -22.17
CA ILE A 111 -31.08 2.71 -22.66
C ILE A 111 -30.89 3.41 -24.02
N ASN A 112 -31.81 3.17 -24.95
CA ASN A 112 -31.74 3.71 -26.32
C ASN A 112 -32.53 5.03 -26.48
N VAL A 113 -32.49 5.93 -25.49
CA VAL A 113 -33.16 7.25 -25.53
C VAL A 113 -32.11 8.36 -25.43
N SER A 114 -32.13 9.29 -26.39
CA SER A 114 -31.12 10.37 -26.47
C SER A 114 -31.22 11.34 -25.29
N GLY A 115 -30.09 11.61 -24.63
CA GLY A 115 -30.03 12.48 -23.45
C GLY A 115 -30.52 11.83 -22.15
N VAL A 116 -30.77 10.51 -22.15
CA VAL A 116 -31.13 9.75 -20.96
C VAL A 116 -29.97 8.80 -20.60
N THR A 117 -29.61 8.75 -19.32
CA THR A 117 -28.64 7.80 -18.77
C THR A 117 -29.28 6.90 -17.73
N VAL A 118 -28.77 5.67 -17.62
CA VAL A 118 -29.22 4.69 -16.64
C VAL A 118 -28.02 4.17 -15.87
N SER A 119 -28.18 3.95 -14.58
CA SER A 119 -27.29 3.15 -13.75
C SER A 119 -28.06 1.96 -13.18
N ALA A 120 -27.35 0.83 -13.07
CA ALA A 120 -27.81 -0.33 -12.32
C ALA A 120 -26.75 -0.70 -11.28
N GLY A 121 -27.20 -0.95 -10.06
CA GLY A 121 -26.41 -1.38 -8.93
C GLY A 121 -26.88 -2.73 -8.40
N ILE A 122 -26.53 -3.01 -7.16
CA ILE A 122 -26.77 -4.31 -6.53
C ILE A 122 -28.27 -4.49 -6.28
N GLY A 123 -28.80 -5.66 -6.67
CA GLY A 123 -30.22 -5.98 -6.62
C GLY A 123 -30.98 -5.76 -7.94
N ALA A 124 -30.37 -5.11 -8.93
CA ALA A 124 -30.95 -4.99 -10.25
C ALA A 124 -30.93 -6.34 -10.98
N VAL A 125 -32.09 -6.72 -11.52
CA VAL A 125 -32.30 -8.01 -12.18
C VAL A 125 -32.01 -7.86 -13.68
N PRO A 126 -31.21 -8.76 -14.31
CA PRO A 126 -31.04 -8.77 -15.75
C PRO A 126 -32.37 -8.95 -16.49
N GLY A 127 -32.61 -8.13 -17.50
CA GLY A 127 -33.89 -8.07 -18.21
C GLY A 127 -34.02 -6.84 -19.10
N THR A 128 -35.16 -6.74 -19.79
CA THR A 128 -35.53 -5.59 -20.62
C THR A 128 -36.80 -4.95 -20.07
N TYR A 129 -36.75 -3.64 -19.86
CA TYR A 129 -37.83 -2.84 -19.31
C TYR A 129 -38.21 -1.73 -20.31
N GLN A 130 -39.49 -1.49 -20.52
CA GLN A 130 -39.97 -0.42 -21.39
C GLN A 130 -40.09 0.88 -20.59
N MET A 131 -39.28 1.87 -20.94
CA MET A 131 -39.26 3.18 -20.30
C MET A 131 -39.84 4.25 -21.22
N ASN A 132 -40.73 5.08 -20.69
CA ASN A 132 -41.28 6.24 -21.39
C ASN A 132 -41.28 7.45 -20.46
N ILE A 133 -40.46 8.46 -20.76
CA ILE A 133 -40.35 9.70 -20.00
C ILE A 133 -41.29 10.74 -20.61
N THR A 134 -42.35 11.07 -19.87
CA THR A 134 -43.47 11.89 -20.33
C THR A 134 -43.31 13.37 -19.99
N SER A 135 -42.67 13.72 -18.86
CA SER A 135 -42.29 15.09 -18.54
C SER A 135 -40.97 15.15 -17.77
N LEU A 136 -40.27 16.27 -17.90
CA LEU A 136 -39.12 16.62 -17.06
C LEU A 136 -39.58 17.46 -15.87
N ALA A 137 -38.81 17.44 -14.79
CA ALA A 137 -39.07 18.26 -13.62
C ALA A 137 -38.74 19.73 -13.91
N THR A 138 -39.66 20.63 -13.58
CA THR A 138 -39.52 22.08 -13.72
C THR A 138 -39.54 22.76 -12.37
N GLY A 139 -38.76 23.83 -12.22
CA GLY A 139 -38.96 24.81 -11.16
C GLY A 139 -39.94 25.89 -11.60
N GLN A 140 -40.54 26.62 -10.66
CA GLN A 140 -41.35 27.79 -10.99
C GLN A 140 -40.50 28.90 -11.62
N LEU A 141 -41.03 29.58 -12.63
CA LEU A 141 -40.48 30.78 -13.24
C LEU A 141 -41.57 31.83 -13.38
N ASP A 142 -41.38 32.96 -12.69
CA ASP A 142 -42.24 34.13 -12.75
C ASP A 142 -41.51 35.29 -13.42
N VAL A 143 -42.26 36.13 -14.13
CA VAL A 143 -41.76 37.37 -14.74
C VAL A 143 -42.55 38.55 -14.19
N GLY A 144 -41.84 39.59 -13.73
CA GLY A 144 -42.44 40.82 -13.22
C GLY A 144 -43.24 41.53 -14.30
N SER A 145 -44.44 41.99 -13.95
CA SER A 145 -45.41 42.58 -14.87
C SER A 145 -45.04 43.99 -15.36
N VAL A 146 -44.11 44.68 -14.70
CA VAL A 146 -43.64 46.02 -15.10
C VAL A 146 -42.28 45.98 -15.81
N THR A 147 -42.24 46.60 -16.99
CA THR A 147 -41.03 46.87 -17.78
C THR A 147 -40.31 48.14 -17.33
N GLN A 148 -38.98 48.09 -17.24
CA GLN A 148 -38.09 49.23 -16.99
C GLN A 148 -37.33 49.64 -18.26
N SER A 149 -36.92 50.91 -18.33
CA SER A 149 -36.12 51.46 -19.44
C SER A 149 -34.61 51.19 -19.31
N SER A 150 -34.16 50.76 -18.13
CA SER A 150 -32.77 50.41 -17.83
C SER A 150 -32.71 49.38 -16.69
N GLU A 151 -31.70 48.52 -16.72
CA GLU A 151 -31.37 47.54 -15.68
C GLU A 151 -30.67 48.18 -14.47
N SER A 152 -29.74 49.11 -14.73
CA SER A 152 -28.95 49.83 -13.72
C SER A 152 -29.50 51.22 -13.36
N GLY A 153 -30.45 51.74 -14.15
CA GLY A 153 -31.12 53.02 -13.89
C GLY A 153 -32.17 52.95 -12.77
N THR A 154 -32.68 54.12 -12.39
CA THR A 154 -33.75 54.28 -11.40
C THR A 154 -35.03 53.56 -11.86
N SER A 155 -35.47 52.51 -11.15
CA SER A 155 -36.70 51.80 -11.54
C SER A 155 -37.97 52.54 -11.11
N THR A 156 -39.08 52.22 -11.76
CA THR A 156 -40.44 52.68 -11.40
C THR A 156 -41.13 51.77 -10.38
N LEU A 157 -40.43 50.81 -9.78
CA LEU A 157 -41.00 49.91 -8.78
C LEU A 157 -41.38 50.68 -7.50
N ALA A 158 -42.49 50.27 -6.88
CA ALA A 158 -42.90 50.83 -5.60
C ALA A 158 -41.92 50.44 -4.49
N SER A 159 -41.58 51.39 -3.61
CA SER A 159 -40.81 51.10 -2.41
C SER A 159 -41.65 50.38 -1.36
N GLY A 160 -40.99 49.60 -0.51
CA GLY A 160 -41.64 48.80 0.51
C GLY A 160 -40.89 47.51 0.83
N SER A 161 -41.64 46.46 1.15
CA SER A 161 -41.08 45.12 1.36
C SER A 161 -42.08 44.02 1.01
N PHE A 162 -41.56 42.88 0.60
CA PHE A 162 -42.30 41.67 0.26
C PHE A 162 -41.59 40.43 0.80
N THR A 163 -42.28 39.31 0.96
CA THR A 163 -41.68 38.02 1.28
C THR A 163 -41.67 37.09 0.06
N ILE A 164 -40.58 36.34 -0.08
CA ILE A 164 -40.48 35.17 -0.94
C ILE A 164 -40.67 33.95 -0.05
N THR A 165 -41.66 33.10 -0.35
CA THR A 165 -41.95 31.89 0.43
C THR A 165 -41.93 30.64 -0.46
N PRO A 166 -40.85 29.85 -0.48
CA PRO A 166 -40.83 28.57 -1.17
C PRO A 166 -41.81 27.58 -0.56
N THR A 167 -42.42 26.71 -1.37
CA THR A 167 -43.38 25.69 -0.91
C THR A 167 -42.82 24.78 0.18
N SER A 168 -41.51 24.50 0.17
CA SER A 168 -40.80 23.71 1.18
C SER A 168 -39.82 24.53 2.04
N GLY A 169 -40.03 25.84 2.18
CA GLY A 169 -39.08 26.75 2.84
C GLY A 169 -39.72 27.77 3.79
N THR A 170 -38.88 28.61 4.39
CA THR A 170 -39.31 29.72 5.25
C THR A 170 -39.42 31.03 4.47
N ALA A 171 -40.44 31.83 4.78
CA ALA A 171 -40.60 33.17 4.21
C ALA A 171 -39.36 34.04 4.45
N THR A 172 -38.84 34.67 3.39
CA THR A 172 -37.66 35.54 3.42
C THR A 172 -38.05 36.94 2.95
N THR A 173 -37.88 37.95 3.80
CA THR A 173 -38.26 39.33 3.48
C THR A 173 -37.19 40.03 2.65
N ILE A 174 -37.61 40.63 1.55
CA ILE A 174 -36.82 41.52 0.69
C ILE A 174 -37.37 42.94 0.84
N ASN A 175 -36.47 43.92 1.00
CA ASN A 175 -36.83 45.33 1.03
C ASN A 175 -36.53 45.96 -0.32
N VAL A 176 -37.39 46.86 -0.79
CA VAL A 176 -37.23 47.62 -2.03
C VAL A 176 -37.18 49.10 -1.69
N THR A 177 -36.08 49.75 -2.00
CA THR A 177 -35.86 51.18 -1.76
C THR A 177 -36.39 52.03 -2.91
N SER A 178 -36.72 53.30 -2.64
CA SER A 178 -37.31 54.18 -3.65
C SER A 178 -36.31 54.48 -4.76
N GLY A 179 -36.63 54.11 -6.00
CA GLY A 179 -35.76 54.30 -7.15
C GLY A 179 -34.59 53.32 -7.24
N GLU A 180 -34.65 52.20 -6.50
CA GLU A 180 -33.70 51.09 -6.63
C GLU A 180 -33.65 50.56 -8.07
N SER A 181 -32.46 50.17 -8.55
CA SER A 181 -32.30 49.58 -9.87
C SER A 181 -32.69 48.10 -9.89
N LEU A 182 -32.97 47.54 -11.06
CA LEU A 182 -33.22 46.09 -11.17
C LEU A 182 -31.97 45.29 -10.77
N ASP A 183 -30.77 45.75 -11.13
CA ASP A 183 -29.49 45.17 -10.69
C ASP A 183 -29.40 45.02 -9.17
N ALA A 184 -29.75 46.08 -8.43
CA ALA A 184 -29.69 46.09 -6.98
C ALA A 184 -30.72 45.13 -6.38
N LEU A 185 -31.95 45.10 -6.92
CA LEU A 185 -33.00 44.20 -6.48
C LEU A 185 -32.67 42.72 -6.78
N VAL A 186 -32.14 42.40 -7.97
CA VAL A 186 -31.61 41.07 -8.30
C VAL A 186 -30.53 40.65 -7.31
N SER A 187 -29.59 41.56 -7.04
CA SER A 187 -28.50 41.33 -6.09
C SER A 187 -29.02 41.10 -4.68
N ALA A 188 -30.06 41.82 -4.24
CA ALA A 188 -30.68 41.65 -2.94
C ALA A 188 -31.38 40.27 -2.81
N ILE A 189 -32.19 39.89 -3.81
CA ILE A 189 -32.89 38.59 -3.84
C ILE A 189 -31.87 37.44 -3.84
N ASN A 190 -30.85 37.50 -4.70
CA ASN A 190 -29.83 36.45 -4.80
C ASN A 190 -28.96 36.35 -3.54
N GLN A 191 -28.66 37.46 -2.86
CA GLN A 191 -27.94 37.44 -1.58
C GLN A 191 -28.79 36.91 -0.42
N ALA A 192 -30.11 37.10 -0.45
CA ALA A 192 -31.02 36.61 0.59
C ALA A 192 -31.12 35.07 0.66
N GLN A 193 -30.66 34.36 -0.37
CA GLN A 193 -30.64 32.88 -0.44
C GLN A 193 -32.02 32.23 -0.17
N SER A 194 -33.10 32.90 -0.54
CA SER A 194 -34.50 32.54 -0.28
C SER A 194 -35.01 31.26 -0.96
N GLY A 195 -34.14 30.47 -1.62
CA GLY A 195 -34.53 29.35 -2.48
C GLY A 195 -34.91 29.74 -3.92
N VAL A 196 -34.94 31.05 -4.22
CA VAL A 196 -35.20 31.62 -5.55
C VAL A 196 -33.93 32.30 -6.08
N ILE A 197 -33.73 32.27 -7.40
CA ILE A 197 -32.75 33.07 -8.14
C ILE A 197 -33.48 34.13 -8.94
N ALA A 198 -33.09 35.39 -8.77
CA ALA A 198 -33.52 36.49 -9.61
C ALA A 198 -32.54 36.74 -10.77
N GLY A 199 -33.07 37.25 -11.87
CA GLY A 199 -32.32 37.74 -13.03
C GLY A 199 -33.11 38.81 -13.77
N ILE A 200 -32.55 39.30 -14.88
CA ILE A 200 -33.21 40.30 -15.73
C ILE A 200 -33.28 39.76 -17.15
N ILE A 201 -34.42 39.95 -17.80
CA ILE A 201 -34.60 39.68 -19.23
C ILE A 201 -34.80 41.01 -19.97
N GLN A 202 -34.07 41.19 -21.06
CA GLN A 202 -34.27 42.29 -21.99
C GLN A 202 -35.19 41.84 -23.13
N ASN A 203 -36.27 42.58 -23.37
CA ASN A 203 -37.21 42.36 -24.46
C ASN A 203 -37.45 43.68 -25.20
N ASN A 204 -37.00 43.77 -26.46
CA ASN A 204 -37.18 44.93 -27.35
C ASN A 204 -36.81 46.29 -26.72
N GLY A 205 -35.71 46.35 -25.95
CA GLY A 205 -35.21 47.57 -25.31
C GLY A 205 -35.85 47.90 -23.95
N SER A 206 -36.75 47.06 -23.46
CA SER A 206 -37.27 47.09 -22.08
C SER A 206 -36.71 45.94 -21.24
N TYR A 207 -36.62 46.13 -19.93
CA TYR A 207 -36.05 45.17 -18.98
C TYR A 207 -37.12 44.71 -17.98
N GLN A 208 -37.17 43.42 -17.66
CA GLN A 208 -38.08 42.85 -16.65
C GLN A 208 -37.33 41.96 -15.68
N LEU A 209 -37.73 41.99 -14.40
CA LEU A 209 -37.25 41.05 -13.39
C LEU A 209 -37.80 39.64 -13.68
N THR A 210 -36.96 38.62 -13.63
CA THR A 210 -37.36 37.22 -13.64
C THR A 210 -36.99 36.58 -12.31
N MET A 211 -37.85 35.71 -11.79
CA MET A 211 -37.64 34.98 -10.53
C MET A 211 -37.86 33.50 -10.78
N SER A 212 -36.86 32.68 -10.48
CA SER A 212 -36.83 31.26 -10.79
C SER A 212 -36.49 30.43 -9.56
N SER A 213 -37.15 29.29 -9.38
CA SER A 213 -36.80 28.38 -8.28
C SER A 213 -35.43 27.74 -8.48
N ARG A 214 -34.66 27.58 -7.40
CA ARG A 214 -33.37 26.88 -7.43
C ARG A 214 -33.48 25.37 -7.55
N GLN A 215 -34.68 24.83 -7.39
CA GLN A 215 -34.98 23.41 -7.44
C GLN A 215 -36.02 23.14 -8.54
N THR A 216 -36.27 21.86 -8.80
CA THR A 216 -37.35 21.40 -9.67
C THR A 216 -38.35 20.57 -8.86
N GLY A 217 -39.47 20.19 -9.48
CA GLY A 217 -40.47 19.35 -8.84
C GLY A 217 -41.64 20.14 -8.31
N SER A 218 -42.72 19.46 -7.92
CA SER A 218 -43.92 20.09 -7.34
C SER A 218 -43.65 20.91 -6.08
N ASN A 219 -42.54 20.62 -5.39
CA ASN A 219 -42.13 21.30 -4.16
C ASN A 219 -41.30 22.56 -4.43
N ALA A 220 -40.88 22.78 -5.67
CA ALA A 220 -40.06 23.91 -6.09
C ALA A 220 -40.90 25.15 -6.50
N GLY A 221 -42.14 25.25 -6.03
CA GLY A 221 -42.93 26.47 -6.13
C GLY A 221 -42.48 27.52 -5.12
N PHE A 222 -42.88 28.76 -5.34
CA PHE A 222 -42.77 29.85 -4.38
C PHE A 222 -43.94 30.82 -4.53
N THR A 223 -44.26 31.56 -3.48
CA THR A 223 -45.22 32.66 -3.52
C THR A 223 -44.58 33.98 -3.11
N LEU A 224 -45.11 35.06 -3.66
CA LEU A 224 -44.74 36.43 -3.32
C LEU A 224 -45.87 37.07 -2.53
N ALA A 225 -45.58 37.57 -1.33
CA ALA A 225 -46.57 38.27 -0.52
C ALA A 225 -46.10 39.67 -0.14
N ASP A 226 -46.95 40.66 -0.35
CA ASP A 226 -46.68 42.04 0.07
C ASP A 226 -46.67 42.14 1.60
N VAL A 227 -45.62 42.78 2.15
CA VAL A 227 -45.52 43.11 3.59
C VAL A 227 -45.89 44.58 3.80
N SER A 228 -45.50 45.47 2.87
CA SER A 228 -45.90 46.89 2.86
C SER A 228 -47.20 47.17 2.10
N GLY A 229 -47.76 46.17 1.39
CA GLY A 229 -49.00 46.31 0.62
C GLY A 229 -48.85 46.98 -0.75
N THR A 230 -47.63 47.09 -1.30
CA THR A 230 -47.32 47.97 -2.44
C THR A 230 -46.41 47.39 -3.52
N VAL A 231 -45.51 46.45 -3.21
CA VAL A 231 -44.42 46.07 -4.11
C VAL A 231 -44.83 44.96 -5.08
N VAL A 232 -45.49 43.92 -4.58
CA VAL A 232 -45.98 42.82 -5.43
C VAL A 232 -47.13 43.32 -6.28
N ALA A 233 -48.13 43.95 -5.67
CA ALA A 233 -49.31 44.47 -6.37
C ALA A 233 -49.00 45.53 -7.45
N ALA A 234 -47.91 46.30 -7.32
CA ALA A 234 -47.59 47.38 -8.27
C ALA A 234 -46.59 47.01 -9.38
N GLY A 235 -46.01 45.80 -9.39
CA GLY A 235 -45.16 45.39 -10.52
C GLY A 235 -44.35 44.10 -10.43
N LEU A 236 -44.26 43.47 -9.25
CA LEU A 236 -43.71 42.10 -9.14
C LEU A 236 -44.79 41.01 -9.24
N GLY A 237 -46.06 41.41 -9.45
CA GLY A 237 -47.23 40.54 -9.48
C GLY A 237 -47.19 39.47 -10.57
N GLU A 238 -47.68 38.29 -10.21
CA GLU A 238 -47.42 36.97 -10.81
C GLU A 238 -47.84 36.86 -12.29
N SER A 239 -46.87 36.93 -13.20
CA SER A 239 -46.95 36.26 -14.50
C SER A 239 -46.12 34.97 -14.42
N MET A 240 -46.73 33.91 -13.88
CA MET A 240 -46.12 32.57 -13.84
C MET A 240 -46.01 32.03 -15.27
N ILE A 241 -44.79 31.94 -15.78
CA ILE A 241 -44.49 31.46 -17.14
C ILE A 241 -44.28 29.94 -17.14
N VAL A 242 -43.68 29.40 -16.08
CA VAL A 242 -43.49 27.96 -15.88
C VAL A 242 -43.93 27.61 -14.46
N ALA A 243 -44.81 26.62 -14.33
CA ALA A 243 -45.18 26.06 -13.04
C ALA A 243 -44.13 25.05 -12.55
N ALA A 244 -43.94 24.98 -11.23
CA ALA A 244 -43.15 23.93 -10.60
C ALA A 244 -43.84 22.56 -10.77
N SER A 245 -43.15 21.58 -11.37
CA SER A 245 -43.75 20.27 -11.69
C SER A 245 -42.74 19.14 -11.60
N ASN A 246 -43.22 17.92 -11.29
CA ASN A 246 -42.39 16.73 -11.20
C ASN A 246 -42.04 16.17 -12.59
N ALA A 247 -40.88 15.52 -12.69
CA ALA A 247 -40.58 14.63 -13.79
C ALA A 247 -41.54 13.43 -13.69
N THR A 248 -42.13 13.03 -14.81
CA THR A 248 -43.02 11.87 -14.90
C THR A 248 -42.52 10.91 -15.96
N ALA A 249 -42.62 9.62 -15.67
CA ALA A 249 -42.31 8.56 -16.60
C ALA A 249 -43.15 7.31 -16.30
N THR A 250 -43.09 6.31 -17.17
CA THR A 250 -43.61 4.97 -16.89
C THR A 250 -42.52 3.93 -17.10
N LEU A 251 -42.42 2.94 -16.21
CA LEU A 251 -41.61 1.73 -16.36
C LEU A 251 -42.57 0.54 -16.52
N ASP A 252 -42.55 -0.14 -17.66
CA ASP A 252 -43.49 -1.22 -18.03
C ASP A 252 -44.97 -0.85 -17.83
N GLY A 253 -45.31 0.42 -18.05
CA GLY A 253 -46.65 0.98 -17.85
C GLY A 253 -46.97 1.41 -16.42
N ILE A 254 -46.09 1.17 -15.44
CA ILE A 254 -46.22 1.65 -14.06
C ILE A 254 -45.73 3.10 -13.99
N SER A 255 -46.61 4.03 -13.63
CA SER A 255 -46.28 5.45 -13.48
C SER A 255 -45.33 5.71 -12.31
N ILE A 256 -44.26 6.45 -12.59
CA ILE A 256 -43.25 6.92 -11.64
C ILE A 256 -43.10 8.44 -11.73
N SER A 257 -42.75 9.07 -10.61
CA SER A 257 -42.63 10.53 -10.48
C SER A 257 -41.40 10.89 -9.64
N SER A 258 -40.69 11.96 -10.01
CA SER A 258 -39.56 12.49 -9.23
C SER A 258 -39.60 14.02 -9.14
N GLN A 259 -39.13 14.56 -8.02
CA GLN A 259 -38.90 16.01 -7.85
C GLN A 259 -37.76 16.50 -8.74
N THR A 260 -36.89 15.61 -9.22
CA THR A 260 -35.76 15.95 -10.09
C THR A 260 -35.82 15.17 -11.39
N ASN A 261 -34.98 15.54 -12.35
CA ASN A 261 -34.76 14.77 -13.57
C ASN A 261 -34.02 13.43 -13.33
N THR A 262 -33.69 13.09 -12.09
CA THR A 262 -33.21 11.77 -11.68
C THR A 262 -34.32 11.02 -10.95
N PHE A 263 -34.69 9.85 -11.49
CA PHE A 263 -35.54 8.87 -10.85
C PHE A 263 -34.66 7.82 -10.16
N THR A 264 -34.56 7.87 -8.84
CA THR A 264 -33.74 6.96 -8.02
C THR A 264 -34.53 5.71 -7.65
N ASP A 265 -33.90 4.54 -7.74
CA ASP A 265 -34.43 3.23 -7.31
C ASP A 265 -35.87 2.93 -7.81
N ILE A 266 -36.12 3.19 -9.10
CA ILE A 266 -37.41 2.95 -9.78
C ILE A 266 -37.77 1.46 -9.85
N ALA A 267 -36.75 0.62 -9.79
CA ALA A 267 -36.77 -0.80 -9.49
C ALA A 267 -35.52 -1.06 -8.62
N PRO A 268 -35.42 -2.20 -7.90
CA PRO A 268 -34.29 -2.48 -7.01
C PRO A 268 -32.94 -2.24 -7.70
N GLY A 269 -32.17 -1.25 -7.22
CA GLY A 269 -30.86 -0.89 -7.77
C GLY A 269 -30.85 -0.21 -9.14
N ILE A 270 -31.99 0.10 -9.77
CA ILE A 270 -32.05 0.80 -11.07
C ILE A 270 -32.38 2.28 -10.85
N SER A 271 -31.54 3.18 -11.38
CA SER A 271 -31.79 4.63 -11.40
C SER A 271 -31.60 5.21 -12.79
N VAL A 272 -32.37 6.25 -13.13
CA VAL A 272 -32.35 6.89 -14.45
C VAL A 272 -32.30 8.41 -14.32
N THR A 273 -31.45 9.06 -15.12
CA THR A 273 -31.41 10.53 -15.25
C THR A 273 -31.80 10.91 -16.68
N ALA A 274 -32.80 11.78 -16.82
CA ALA A 274 -33.38 12.17 -18.11
C ALA A 274 -33.20 13.67 -18.39
N ASN A 275 -32.51 14.02 -19.48
CA ASN A 275 -32.40 15.41 -19.95
C ASN A 275 -33.39 15.73 -21.08
N ASN A 276 -34.03 14.70 -21.66
CA ASN A 276 -35.07 14.81 -22.68
C ASN A 276 -36.23 13.88 -22.33
N THR A 277 -37.42 14.16 -22.87
CA THR A 277 -38.52 13.19 -22.95
C THR A 277 -38.25 12.16 -24.05
N GLY A 278 -38.90 11.00 -23.98
CA GLY A 278 -38.75 9.94 -24.98
C GLY A 278 -39.09 8.55 -24.46
N SER A 279 -39.28 7.62 -25.40
CA SER A 279 -39.63 6.22 -25.12
C SER A 279 -38.58 5.28 -25.70
N GLY A 280 -38.24 4.22 -24.97
CA GLY A 280 -37.23 3.24 -25.36
C GLY A 280 -37.17 2.03 -24.44
N THR A 281 -36.23 1.14 -24.75
CA THR A 281 -35.94 -0.09 -24.00
C THR A 281 -34.71 0.14 -23.14
N LEU A 282 -34.89 -0.03 -21.83
CA LEU A 282 -33.83 -0.13 -20.83
C LEU A 282 -33.42 -1.60 -20.76
N SER A 283 -32.17 -1.91 -21.05
CA SER A 283 -31.61 -3.27 -20.99
C SER A 283 -30.61 -3.37 -19.84
N VAL A 284 -30.86 -4.29 -18.91
CA VAL A 284 -29.95 -4.69 -17.84
C VAL A 284 -29.36 -6.06 -18.19
N THR A 285 -28.05 -6.15 -18.23
CA THR A 285 -27.31 -7.38 -18.58
C THR A 285 -26.33 -7.75 -17.48
N ALA A 286 -26.09 -9.05 -17.28
CA ALA A 286 -25.05 -9.51 -16.35
C ALA A 286 -23.66 -9.07 -16.84
N ASN A 287 -22.84 -8.52 -15.95
CA ASN A 287 -21.47 -8.13 -16.24
C ASN A 287 -20.49 -9.17 -15.66
N THR A 288 -20.26 -10.23 -16.43
CA THR A 288 -19.31 -11.29 -16.05
C THR A 288 -17.84 -10.86 -16.11
N GLN A 289 -17.54 -9.75 -16.79
CA GLN A 289 -16.16 -9.28 -16.98
C GLN A 289 -15.55 -8.72 -15.69
N GLY A 290 -16.36 -8.07 -14.85
CA GLY A 290 -15.92 -7.59 -13.54
C GLY A 290 -15.53 -8.73 -12.59
N THR A 291 -16.39 -9.75 -12.48
CA THR A 291 -16.11 -10.97 -11.70
C THR A 291 -14.86 -11.69 -12.21
N LEU A 292 -14.74 -11.84 -13.54
CA LEU A 292 -13.57 -12.46 -14.18
C LEU A 292 -12.27 -11.67 -13.90
N SER A 293 -12.33 -10.34 -13.91
CA SER A 293 -11.20 -9.48 -13.54
C SER A 293 -10.78 -9.67 -12.08
N ALA A 294 -11.74 -9.70 -11.16
CA ALA A 294 -11.48 -9.91 -9.73
C ALA A 294 -10.86 -11.31 -9.46
N VAL A 295 -11.33 -12.35 -10.15
CA VAL A 295 -10.76 -13.70 -10.05
C VAL A 295 -9.33 -13.76 -10.61
N ASN A 296 -9.06 -13.11 -11.75
CA ASN A 296 -7.69 -13.00 -12.27
C ASN A 296 -6.75 -12.25 -11.30
N GLN A 297 -7.22 -11.17 -10.66
CA GLN A 297 -6.43 -10.44 -9.65
C GLN A 297 -6.12 -11.31 -8.43
N PHE A 298 -7.06 -12.15 -7.98
CA PHE A 298 -6.84 -13.14 -6.92
C PHE A 298 -5.79 -14.20 -7.32
N MET A 299 -5.89 -14.77 -8.53
CA MET A 299 -4.89 -15.73 -9.02
C MET A 299 -3.51 -15.10 -9.15
N SER A 300 -3.41 -13.88 -9.69
CA SER A 300 -2.16 -13.13 -9.78
C SER A 300 -1.53 -12.89 -8.40
N ALA A 301 -2.29 -12.34 -7.46
CA ALA A 301 -1.78 -12.06 -6.10
C ALA A 301 -1.35 -13.33 -5.35
N TYR A 302 -1.95 -14.49 -5.67
CA TYR A 302 -1.47 -15.78 -5.17
C TYR A 302 -0.17 -16.22 -5.85
N ASN A 303 -0.07 -16.11 -7.18
CA ASN A 303 1.14 -16.44 -7.94
C ASN A 303 2.33 -15.57 -7.51
N ASP A 304 2.10 -14.27 -7.27
CA ASP A 304 3.10 -13.32 -6.75
C ASP A 304 3.69 -13.79 -5.40
N VAL A 305 2.85 -14.31 -4.49
CA VAL A 305 3.29 -14.89 -3.22
C VAL A 305 4.12 -16.16 -3.44
N VAL A 306 3.69 -17.04 -4.33
CA VAL A 306 4.41 -18.30 -4.66
C VAL A 306 5.77 -17.99 -5.27
N ASP A 307 5.84 -17.06 -6.22
CA ASP A 307 7.08 -16.67 -6.89
C ASP A 307 8.03 -15.93 -5.96
N LEU A 308 7.55 -15.03 -5.12
CA LEU A 308 8.39 -14.37 -4.11
C LEU A 308 9.08 -15.41 -3.22
N ILE A 309 8.32 -16.34 -2.63
CA ILE A 309 8.92 -17.35 -1.74
C ILE A 309 9.88 -18.25 -2.51
N LYS A 310 9.52 -18.68 -3.73
CA LYS A 310 10.39 -19.54 -4.54
C LYS A 310 11.70 -18.87 -4.91
N ASN A 311 11.64 -17.63 -5.41
CA ASN A 311 12.82 -16.85 -5.79
C ASN A 311 13.75 -16.62 -4.59
N ASP A 312 13.19 -16.16 -3.47
CA ASP A 312 13.93 -15.93 -2.22
C ASP A 312 14.35 -17.23 -1.50
N SER A 313 13.91 -18.40 -1.96
CA SER A 313 14.33 -19.71 -1.47
C SER A 313 15.40 -20.40 -2.34
N THR A 314 15.82 -19.79 -3.44
CA THR A 314 16.82 -20.39 -4.35
C THR A 314 18.23 -20.46 -3.74
N TYR A 315 19.04 -21.41 -4.22
CA TYR A 315 20.48 -21.43 -3.96
C TYR A 315 21.25 -21.05 -5.23
N THR A 316 21.97 -19.93 -5.17
CA THR A 316 22.82 -19.47 -6.27
C THR A 316 24.24 -19.99 -6.08
N LYS A 317 24.65 -20.94 -6.93
CA LYS A 317 26.00 -21.51 -6.90
C LYS A 317 27.06 -20.46 -7.27
N GLY A 318 28.08 -20.31 -6.42
CA GLY A 318 29.23 -19.44 -6.70
C GLY A 318 30.11 -19.94 -7.85
N THR A 319 30.74 -19.00 -8.56
CA THR A 319 31.70 -19.28 -9.63
C THR A 319 33.14 -19.29 -9.10
N ASN A 320 34.04 -19.98 -9.81
CA ASN A 320 35.49 -19.94 -9.61
C ASN A 320 35.99 -20.19 -8.17
N GLY A 321 35.30 -21.05 -7.42
CA GLY A 321 35.66 -21.41 -6.04
C GLY A 321 35.07 -20.51 -4.95
N SER A 322 34.32 -19.45 -5.32
CA SER A 322 33.53 -18.68 -4.36
C SER A 322 32.41 -19.54 -3.74
N PRO A 323 32.10 -19.38 -2.45
CA PRO A 323 30.93 -20.01 -1.85
C PRO A 323 29.65 -19.50 -2.55
N GLY A 324 28.66 -20.38 -2.69
CA GLY A 324 27.33 -19.99 -3.17
C GLY A 324 26.48 -19.33 -2.09
N THR A 325 25.47 -18.58 -2.54
CA THR A 325 24.57 -17.80 -1.68
C THR A 325 23.21 -18.48 -1.61
N LEU A 326 22.67 -18.67 -0.40
CA LEU A 326 21.27 -19.02 -0.21
C LEU A 326 20.42 -17.75 -0.25
N GLY A 327 19.25 -17.82 -0.87
CA GLY A 327 18.25 -16.77 -0.80
C GLY A 327 17.74 -16.57 0.65
N PRO A 328 17.22 -15.37 0.97
CA PRO A 328 16.90 -14.96 2.33
C PRO A 328 15.81 -15.79 3.02
N LEU A 329 14.94 -16.49 2.25
CA LEU A 329 13.87 -17.33 2.78
C LEU A 329 14.15 -18.84 2.65
N ALA A 330 15.30 -19.26 2.09
CA ALA A 330 15.60 -20.66 1.79
C ALA A 330 15.50 -21.61 3.00
N THR A 331 15.79 -21.10 4.20
CA THR A 331 15.66 -21.84 5.47
C THR A 331 14.58 -21.30 6.40
N ASP A 332 13.73 -20.39 5.92
CA ASP A 332 12.69 -19.73 6.70
C ASP A 332 11.49 -20.66 6.89
N ALA A 333 11.16 -20.98 8.14
CA ALA A 333 10.11 -21.95 8.46
C ALA A 333 8.71 -21.39 8.17
N THR A 334 8.52 -20.08 8.24
CA THR A 334 7.24 -19.41 8.00
C THR A 334 6.92 -19.41 6.50
N ALA A 335 7.88 -19.01 5.66
CA ALA A 335 7.76 -19.02 4.21
C ALA A 335 7.51 -20.45 3.66
N GLN A 336 8.26 -21.44 4.15
CA GLN A 336 8.07 -22.85 3.77
C GLN A 336 6.75 -23.45 4.29
N SER A 337 6.15 -22.86 5.34
CA SER A 337 4.80 -23.23 5.80
C SER A 337 3.72 -22.59 4.91
N ALA A 338 3.91 -21.35 4.45
CA ALA A 338 2.98 -20.68 3.53
C ALA A 338 2.87 -21.43 2.18
N LEU A 339 3.99 -21.90 1.62
CA LEU A 339 4.01 -22.74 0.41
C LEU A 339 3.30 -24.10 0.56
N GLN A 340 3.00 -24.55 1.78
CA GLN A 340 2.23 -25.78 2.01
C GLN A 340 0.77 -25.49 2.36
N MET A 341 0.53 -24.47 3.20
CA MET A 341 -0.82 -24.14 3.70
C MET A 341 -1.69 -23.44 2.66
N LEU A 342 -1.15 -22.52 1.85
CA LEU A 342 -1.94 -21.79 0.85
C LEU A 342 -2.47 -22.70 -0.27
N PRO A 343 -1.66 -23.58 -0.92
CA PRO A 343 -2.19 -24.52 -1.90
C PRO A 343 -3.22 -25.48 -1.30
N GLN A 344 -3.00 -25.97 -0.08
CA GLN A 344 -3.95 -26.85 0.60
C GLN A 344 -5.30 -26.16 0.89
N ALA A 345 -5.28 -24.88 1.26
CA ALA A 345 -6.50 -24.09 1.46
C ALA A 345 -7.27 -23.88 0.15
N ILE A 346 -6.56 -23.64 -0.96
CA ILE A 346 -7.16 -23.43 -2.29
C ILE A 346 -7.72 -24.72 -2.88
N MET A 347 -6.99 -25.83 -2.73
CA MET A 347 -7.40 -27.16 -3.21
C MET A 347 -8.38 -27.87 -2.27
N GLN A 348 -8.84 -27.23 -1.19
CA GLN A 348 -9.75 -27.85 -0.24
C GLN A 348 -11.09 -28.19 -0.92
N SER A 349 -11.49 -29.47 -0.87
CA SER A 349 -12.83 -29.87 -1.30
C SER A 349 -13.87 -29.33 -0.33
N ILE A 350 -14.91 -28.72 -0.87
CA ILE A 350 -15.89 -27.94 -0.13
C ILE A 350 -17.17 -28.74 0.00
N GLY A 351 -17.58 -28.97 1.25
CA GLY A 351 -18.80 -29.70 1.57
C GLY A 351 -20.03 -28.80 1.43
N GLY A 352 -20.99 -29.23 0.62
CA GLY A 352 -22.27 -28.55 0.41
C GLY A 352 -23.18 -29.38 -0.50
N SER A 353 -24.46 -29.05 -0.56
CA SER A 353 -25.46 -29.73 -1.40
C SER A 353 -25.43 -29.30 -2.87
N GLY A 354 -24.26 -28.96 -3.41
CA GLY A 354 -24.06 -28.39 -4.74
C GLY A 354 -23.21 -29.27 -5.65
N THR A 355 -23.31 -29.03 -6.96
CA THR A 355 -22.60 -29.77 -8.01
C THR A 355 -21.11 -29.43 -8.10
N LEU A 356 -20.72 -28.25 -7.61
CA LEU A 356 -19.34 -27.76 -7.54
C LEU A 356 -18.79 -27.93 -6.12
N THR A 357 -17.68 -28.65 -5.99
CA THR A 357 -16.99 -28.94 -4.72
C THR A 357 -15.53 -28.49 -4.71
N ASN A 358 -14.97 -28.09 -5.85
CA ASN A 358 -13.58 -27.62 -5.98
C ASN A 358 -13.40 -26.68 -7.18
N LEU A 359 -12.33 -25.90 -7.17
CA LEU A 359 -12.03 -24.92 -8.23
C LEU A 359 -11.83 -25.53 -9.63
N ALA A 360 -11.32 -26.76 -9.74
CA ALA A 360 -11.08 -27.39 -11.03
C ALA A 360 -12.39 -27.63 -11.80
N GLN A 361 -13.50 -27.90 -11.11
CA GLN A 361 -14.83 -27.96 -11.72
C GLN A 361 -15.35 -26.59 -12.20
N ALA A 362 -14.80 -25.50 -11.67
CA ALA A 362 -15.03 -24.13 -12.15
C ALA A 362 -14.01 -23.68 -13.22
N GLY A 363 -13.11 -24.57 -13.66
CA GLY A 363 -12.08 -24.29 -14.67
C GLY A 363 -10.80 -23.63 -14.14
N ILE A 364 -10.65 -23.47 -12.82
CA ILE A 364 -9.45 -22.90 -12.18
C ILE A 364 -8.63 -24.02 -11.55
N VAL A 365 -7.34 -24.07 -11.87
CA VAL A 365 -6.47 -25.21 -11.59
C VAL A 365 -5.13 -24.76 -11.04
N LEU A 366 -4.49 -25.63 -10.25
CA LEU A 366 -3.15 -25.43 -9.72
C LEU A 366 -2.15 -26.19 -10.60
N ASP A 367 -1.20 -25.50 -11.21
CA ASP A 367 -0.11 -26.13 -11.95
C ASP A 367 0.77 -26.94 -10.98
N PRO A 368 0.94 -28.27 -11.18
CA PRO A 368 1.77 -29.09 -10.31
C PRO A 368 3.27 -28.78 -10.39
N THR A 369 3.72 -28.02 -11.39
CA THR A 369 5.13 -27.66 -11.60
C THR A 369 5.47 -26.27 -11.05
N THR A 370 4.74 -25.22 -11.44
CA THR A 370 4.94 -23.86 -10.94
C THR A 370 4.20 -23.59 -9.62
N GLY A 371 3.20 -24.39 -9.23
CA GLY A 371 2.36 -24.12 -8.07
C GLY A 371 1.49 -22.87 -8.24
N HIS A 372 1.35 -22.36 -9.47
CA HIS A 372 0.52 -21.21 -9.81
C HIS A 372 -0.94 -21.62 -9.99
N LEU A 373 -1.85 -20.68 -9.74
CA LEU A 373 -3.23 -20.76 -10.20
C LEU A 373 -3.36 -20.18 -11.61
N GLU A 374 -4.06 -20.92 -12.46
CA GLU A 374 -4.44 -20.48 -13.80
C GLU A 374 -5.81 -21.04 -14.21
N PHE A 375 -6.36 -20.52 -15.31
CA PHE A 375 -7.48 -21.19 -15.99
C PHE A 375 -6.96 -22.39 -16.78
N GLN A 376 -7.69 -23.50 -16.74
CA GLN A 376 -7.32 -24.74 -17.42
C GLN A 376 -7.13 -24.53 -18.93
N SER A 377 -5.87 -24.61 -19.39
CA SER A 377 -5.56 -24.66 -20.83
C SER A 377 -6.22 -25.86 -21.51
N THR A 378 -6.69 -25.66 -22.75
CA THR A 378 -7.27 -26.70 -23.62
C THR A 378 -6.30 -27.84 -23.92
N SER A 379 -4.98 -27.59 -23.85
CA SER A 379 -3.92 -28.59 -24.04
C SER A 379 -3.65 -29.46 -22.79
N GLY A 380 -4.22 -29.10 -21.63
CA GLY A 380 -3.77 -29.60 -20.34
C GLY A 380 -2.37 -29.11 -19.96
N PHE A 381 -1.93 -29.51 -18.76
CA PHE A 381 -0.56 -29.28 -18.27
C PHE A 381 0.42 -30.31 -18.82
N SER A 382 1.63 -29.87 -19.17
CA SER A 382 2.72 -30.78 -19.52
C SER A 382 3.43 -31.26 -18.26
N VAL A 383 3.33 -32.56 -17.96
CA VAL A 383 4.03 -33.16 -16.81
C VAL A 383 5.41 -33.65 -17.24
N THR A 384 6.46 -33.00 -16.72
CA THR A 384 7.83 -33.52 -16.81
C THR A 384 8.03 -34.58 -15.74
N THR A 385 8.13 -35.84 -16.18
CA THR A 385 8.39 -36.97 -15.27
C THR A 385 9.80 -36.90 -14.67
N SER A 386 10.04 -37.58 -13.54
CA SER A 386 11.36 -37.62 -12.87
C SER A 386 12.49 -38.22 -13.72
N SER A 387 12.18 -38.83 -14.87
CA SER A 387 13.12 -39.31 -15.89
C SER A 387 13.46 -38.26 -16.96
N GLY A 388 13.05 -37.00 -16.78
CA GLY A 388 13.28 -35.91 -17.75
C GLY A 388 12.45 -36.04 -19.03
N THR A 389 11.45 -36.92 -19.05
CA THR A 389 10.61 -37.20 -20.21
C THR A 389 9.32 -36.38 -20.09
N THR A 390 9.11 -35.44 -21.02
CA THR A 390 7.85 -34.70 -21.16
C THR A 390 6.83 -35.57 -21.89
N THR A 391 5.92 -36.19 -21.13
CA THR A 391 4.75 -36.84 -21.72
C THR A 391 3.62 -35.83 -21.75
N SER A 392 3.30 -35.31 -22.94
CA SER A 392 1.99 -34.69 -23.17
C SER A 392 0.91 -35.70 -22.76
N ALA A 393 -0.14 -35.22 -22.10
CA ALA A 393 -1.32 -36.04 -21.87
C ALA A 393 -1.82 -36.61 -23.22
N PRO A 394 -2.43 -37.82 -23.26
CA PRO A 394 -3.03 -38.33 -24.48
C PRO A 394 -4.00 -37.27 -25.05
N ASN A 395 -4.07 -37.19 -26.38
CA ASN A 395 -4.71 -36.11 -27.16
C ASN A 395 -6.19 -35.89 -26.84
N VAL A 396 -6.46 -35.26 -25.69
CA VAL A 396 -7.76 -34.95 -25.12
C VAL A 396 -7.81 -33.43 -25.02
N SER A 397 -8.53 -32.80 -25.95
CA SER A 397 -8.83 -31.37 -25.86
C SER A 397 -9.70 -31.15 -24.63
N LEU A 398 -9.15 -30.52 -23.60
CA LEU A 398 -9.91 -30.10 -22.42
C LEU A 398 -10.77 -28.88 -22.80
N THR A 399 -11.87 -28.71 -22.07
CA THR A 399 -12.65 -27.46 -22.14
C THR A 399 -11.82 -26.33 -21.56
N ASP A 400 -11.77 -25.19 -22.24
CA ASP A 400 -11.12 -23.99 -21.75
C ASP A 400 -11.68 -23.55 -20.38
N GLY A 401 -10.79 -23.34 -19.41
CA GLY A 401 -11.15 -23.04 -18.03
C GLY A 401 -11.88 -21.70 -17.88
N GLN A 402 -11.47 -20.68 -18.63
CA GLN A 402 -12.08 -19.35 -18.57
C GLN A 402 -13.50 -19.35 -19.17
N THR A 403 -13.68 -20.05 -20.28
CA THR A 403 -14.98 -20.30 -20.91
C THR A 403 -15.89 -21.10 -19.97
N THR A 404 -15.36 -22.12 -19.29
CA THR A 404 -16.08 -22.91 -18.28
C THR A 404 -16.56 -22.02 -17.13
N PHE A 405 -15.66 -21.20 -16.56
CA PHE A 405 -15.99 -20.25 -15.50
C PHE A 405 -17.07 -19.25 -15.92
N THR A 406 -16.91 -18.64 -17.11
CA THR A 406 -17.87 -17.65 -17.66
C THR A 406 -19.24 -18.28 -17.93
N ASN A 407 -19.28 -19.52 -18.41
CA ASN A 407 -20.54 -20.25 -18.61
C ASN A 407 -21.24 -20.57 -17.27
N LEU A 408 -20.48 -20.98 -16.25
CA LEU A 408 -21.03 -21.21 -14.91
C LEU A 408 -21.54 -19.91 -14.27
N LEU A 409 -20.84 -18.79 -14.46
CA LEU A 409 -21.25 -17.49 -13.93
C LEU A 409 -22.56 -16.98 -14.58
N ASN A 410 -22.75 -17.23 -15.88
CA ASN A 410 -24.01 -16.88 -16.57
C ASN A 410 -25.17 -17.83 -16.23
N GLN A 411 -24.92 -19.12 -16.05
CA GLN A 411 -25.99 -20.13 -15.90
C GLN A 411 -26.33 -20.48 -14.46
N ASN A 412 -25.35 -20.46 -13.55
CA ASN A 412 -25.48 -20.91 -12.16
C ASN A 412 -24.59 -20.06 -11.21
N PRO A 413 -24.74 -18.72 -11.16
CA PRO A 413 -23.89 -17.85 -10.34
C PRO A 413 -23.84 -18.27 -8.86
N THR A 414 -24.98 -18.65 -8.28
CA THR A 414 -25.09 -19.14 -6.90
C THR A 414 -24.23 -20.39 -6.62
N ALA A 415 -23.93 -21.22 -7.62
CA ALA A 415 -23.04 -22.36 -7.45
C ALA A 415 -21.56 -21.92 -7.31
N LEU A 416 -21.15 -20.88 -8.05
CA LEU A 416 -19.84 -20.25 -7.87
C LEU A 416 -19.76 -19.47 -6.56
N GLU A 417 -20.81 -18.74 -6.18
CA GLU A 417 -20.87 -18.03 -4.89
C GLU A 417 -20.68 -18.99 -3.71
N ASN A 418 -21.36 -20.14 -3.72
CA ASN A 418 -21.20 -21.16 -2.69
C ASN A 418 -19.80 -21.82 -2.70
N LEU A 419 -19.21 -22.03 -3.88
CA LEU A 419 -17.85 -22.55 -4.01
C LEU A 419 -16.82 -21.56 -3.44
N PHE A 420 -16.93 -20.28 -3.78
CA PHE A 420 -16.02 -19.26 -3.26
C PHE A 420 -16.31 -18.91 -1.79
N GLY A 421 -17.54 -19.11 -1.31
CA GLY A 421 -17.94 -18.78 0.06
C GLY A 421 -18.34 -17.32 0.23
N VAL A 422 -18.99 -16.78 -0.80
CA VAL A 422 -19.41 -15.38 -0.90
C VAL A 422 -20.43 -15.07 0.20
N ILE A 423 -20.20 -13.95 0.89
CA ILE A 423 -21.13 -13.43 1.87
C ILE A 423 -22.23 -12.70 1.11
N GLN A 424 -23.49 -13.05 1.40
CA GLN A 424 -24.70 -12.50 0.78
C GLN A 424 -25.02 -11.07 1.26
N THR A 425 -23.98 -10.23 1.34
CA THR A 425 -24.04 -8.79 1.61
C THR A 425 -23.38 -8.03 0.47
N PRO A 426 -23.92 -6.86 0.07
CA PRO A 426 -23.33 -6.00 -0.96
C PRO A 426 -21.87 -5.58 -0.69
N ALA A 427 -21.47 -5.45 0.57
CA ALA A 427 -20.19 -4.90 0.98
C ALA A 427 -19.10 -5.98 1.16
N ASN A 428 -17.89 -5.67 0.69
CA ASN A 428 -16.68 -6.50 0.82
C ASN A 428 -16.03 -6.42 2.23
N THR A 429 -16.82 -6.15 3.27
CA THR A 429 -16.34 -5.87 4.64
C THR A 429 -16.41 -7.07 5.59
N GLY A 430 -17.09 -8.15 5.20
CA GLY A 430 -17.13 -9.39 5.95
C GLY A 430 -15.86 -10.24 5.76
N ILE A 431 -15.54 -11.04 6.76
CA ILE A 431 -14.46 -12.04 6.68
C ILE A 431 -15.10 -13.35 6.19
N PRO A 432 -14.66 -13.93 5.06
CA PRO A 432 -15.22 -15.19 4.60
C PRO A 432 -14.85 -16.31 5.58
N THR A 433 -15.82 -17.14 5.95
CA THR A 433 -15.67 -18.28 6.90
C THR A 433 -15.96 -19.63 6.26
N SER A 434 -16.49 -19.63 5.05
CA SER A 434 -16.86 -20.79 4.23
C SER A 434 -16.22 -20.67 2.85
N GLY A 435 -16.33 -21.71 2.02
CA GLY A 435 -15.82 -21.69 0.64
C GLY A 435 -14.30 -21.58 0.54
N VAL A 436 -13.80 -21.44 -0.69
CA VAL A 436 -12.36 -21.28 -0.97
C VAL A 436 -11.82 -20.02 -0.28
N LEU A 437 -12.58 -18.91 -0.34
CA LEU A 437 -12.15 -17.64 0.24
C LEU A 437 -11.99 -17.76 1.77
N GLY A 438 -12.87 -18.48 2.45
CA GLY A 438 -12.76 -18.72 3.89
C GLY A 438 -11.59 -19.64 4.25
N ALA A 439 -11.33 -20.68 3.46
CA ALA A 439 -10.16 -21.53 3.64
C ALA A 439 -8.84 -20.73 3.48
N VAL A 440 -8.74 -19.94 2.41
CA VAL A 440 -7.58 -19.08 2.13
C VAL A 440 -7.43 -17.99 3.19
N GLN A 441 -8.52 -17.33 3.59
CA GLN A 441 -8.48 -16.30 4.63
C GLN A 441 -8.00 -16.85 5.98
N ASN A 442 -8.43 -18.07 6.35
CA ASN A 442 -7.95 -18.74 7.56
C ASN A 442 -6.45 -19.06 7.47
N ALA A 443 -5.94 -19.50 6.31
CA ALA A 443 -4.51 -19.71 6.10
C ALA A 443 -3.72 -18.38 6.18
N LEU A 444 -4.20 -17.32 5.53
CA LEU A 444 -3.59 -15.97 5.58
C LEU A 444 -3.52 -15.42 7.01
N ASN A 445 -4.58 -15.57 7.79
CA ASN A 445 -4.67 -15.08 9.18
C ASN A 445 -3.56 -15.65 10.09
N VAL A 446 -3.02 -16.84 9.78
CA VAL A 446 -1.86 -17.40 10.50
C VAL A 446 -0.59 -16.58 10.24
N PHE A 447 -0.37 -16.13 9.00
CA PHE A 447 0.86 -15.47 8.57
C PHE A 447 0.86 -13.97 8.82
N VAL A 448 -0.20 -13.26 8.43
CA VAL A 448 -0.33 -11.80 8.55
C VAL A 448 -1.06 -11.35 9.81
N GLY A 449 -1.77 -12.25 10.48
CA GLY A 449 -2.58 -11.94 11.66
C GLY A 449 -3.99 -11.45 11.33
N HIS A 450 -4.80 -11.22 12.37
CA HIS A 450 -6.13 -10.64 12.23
C HIS A 450 -6.56 -9.93 13.53
N GLY A 451 -7.10 -8.72 13.39
CA GLY A 451 -7.51 -7.89 14.53
C GLY A 451 -6.32 -7.59 15.45
N SER A 452 -6.40 -7.99 16.72
CA SER A 452 -5.33 -7.87 17.70
C SER A 452 -4.31 -9.02 17.69
N ASN A 453 -4.54 -10.09 16.92
CA ASN A 453 -3.64 -11.22 16.85
C ASN A 453 -2.52 -10.96 15.84
N LEU A 454 -1.26 -10.93 16.32
CA LEU A 454 -0.08 -10.86 15.47
C LEU A 454 0.09 -12.18 14.69
N GLY A 455 0.35 -12.06 13.38
CA GLY A 455 0.72 -13.19 12.54
C GLY A 455 2.14 -13.70 12.80
N THR A 456 2.45 -14.91 12.32
CA THR A 456 3.78 -15.52 12.52
C THR A 456 4.91 -14.67 11.92
N ILE A 457 4.67 -13.98 10.79
CA ILE A 457 5.68 -13.13 10.14
C ILE A 457 6.09 -11.97 11.07
N SER A 458 5.12 -11.28 11.69
CA SER A 458 5.42 -10.19 12.63
C SER A 458 6.09 -10.66 13.91
N SER A 459 5.79 -11.89 14.36
CA SER A 459 6.53 -12.53 15.45
C SER A 459 7.98 -12.83 15.08
N GLU A 460 8.22 -13.31 13.86
CA GLU A 460 9.56 -13.62 13.34
C GLU A 460 10.40 -12.36 13.08
N GLN A 461 9.84 -11.33 12.46
CA GLN A 461 10.46 -9.99 12.34
C GLN A 461 10.88 -9.43 13.71
N THR A 462 10.03 -9.57 14.74
CA THR A 462 10.36 -9.16 16.12
C THR A 462 11.54 -9.95 16.68
N SER A 463 11.60 -11.26 16.40
CA SER A 463 12.73 -12.13 16.79
C SER A 463 14.03 -11.75 16.07
N LEU A 464 13.98 -11.47 14.76
CA LEU A 464 15.12 -11.03 13.95
C LEU A 464 15.65 -9.68 14.43
N ALA A 465 14.78 -8.71 14.70
CA ALA A 465 15.16 -7.42 15.25
C ALA A 465 15.88 -7.56 16.61
N ALA A 466 15.41 -8.47 17.47
CA ALA A 466 16.08 -8.77 18.74
C ALA A 466 17.45 -9.44 18.54
N GLN A 467 17.58 -10.36 17.57
CA GLN A 467 18.85 -11.00 17.21
C GLN A 467 19.86 -9.99 16.65
N ILE A 468 19.45 -9.14 15.70
CA ILE A 468 20.28 -8.04 15.16
C ILE A 468 20.77 -7.13 16.28
N LYS A 469 19.89 -6.74 17.22
CA LYS A 469 20.27 -5.91 18.38
C LYS A 469 21.29 -6.62 19.28
N GLN A 470 21.12 -7.93 19.52
CA GLN A 470 22.03 -8.72 20.33
C GLN A 470 23.41 -8.87 19.66
N THR A 471 23.47 -9.15 18.36
CA THR A 471 24.74 -9.30 17.62
C THR A 471 25.47 -7.95 17.50
N ASN A 472 24.77 -6.84 17.31
CA ASN A 472 25.37 -5.49 17.35
C ASN A 472 26.01 -5.16 18.71
N ALA A 473 25.36 -5.54 19.81
CA ALA A 473 25.91 -5.36 21.16
C ALA A 473 27.17 -6.24 21.37
N TYR A 474 27.17 -7.47 20.83
CA TYR A 474 28.35 -8.34 20.85
C TYR A 474 29.52 -7.77 20.02
N ILE A 475 29.27 -7.29 18.80
CA ILE A 475 30.27 -6.62 17.95
C ILE A 475 30.88 -5.43 18.70
N THR A 476 30.03 -4.58 19.29
CA THR A 476 30.49 -3.41 20.07
C THR A 476 31.39 -3.81 21.24
N GLN A 477 31.05 -4.89 21.95
CA GLN A 477 31.91 -5.42 23.02
C GLN A 477 33.26 -5.90 22.45
N VAL A 478 33.26 -6.70 21.38
CA VAL A 478 34.48 -7.25 20.78
C VAL A 478 35.37 -6.14 20.21
N THR A 479 34.81 -5.13 19.55
CA THR A 479 35.56 -3.95 19.08
C THR A 479 36.22 -3.21 20.25
N ASN A 480 35.53 -3.05 21.38
CA ASN A 480 36.12 -2.44 22.58
C ASN A 480 37.23 -3.31 23.21
N GLU A 481 37.14 -4.63 23.14
CA GLU A 481 38.20 -5.55 23.57
C GLU A 481 39.41 -5.49 22.64
N ILE A 482 39.20 -5.49 21.31
CA ILE A 482 40.26 -5.31 20.29
C ILE A 482 40.99 -3.98 20.51
N ASN A 483 40.26 -2.86 20.67
CA ASN A 483 40.85 -1.54 20.89
C ASN A 483 41.73 -1.49 22.14
N GLN A 484 41.31 -2.11 23.25
CA GLN A 484 42.11 -2.20 24.48
C GLN A 484 43.35 -3.08 24.29
N GLN A 485 43.24 -4.19 23.56
CA GLN A 485 44.38 -5.06 23.26
C GLN A 485 45.41 -4.33 22.37
N VAL A 486 44.96 -3.64 21.31
CA VAL A 486 45.79 -2.82 20.42
C VAL A 486 46.48 -1.69 21.18
N ALA A 487 45.77 -0.97 22.06
CA ALA A 487 46.36 0.06 22.91
C ALA A 487 47.43 -0.51 23.87
N THR A 488 47.18 -1.69 24.45
CA THR A 488 48.13 -2.36 25.36
C THR A 488 49.42 -2.75 24.63
N PHE A 489 49.32 -3.38 23.46
CA PHE A 489 50.50 -3.71 22.63
C PHE A 489 51.23 -2.46 22.14
N THR A 490 50.51 -1.42 21.75
CA THR A 490 51.08 -0.11 21.38
C THR A 490 51.93 0.46 22.52
N SER A 491 51.42 0.41 23.75
CA SER A 491 52.15 0.84 24.95
C SER A 491 53.41 -0.01 25.20
N GLN A 492 53.32 -1.33 25.06
CA GLN A 492 54.47 -2.23 25.21
C GLN A 492 55.56 -1.99 24.15
N LEU A 493 55.18 -1.76 22.90
CA LEU A 493 56.12 -1.44 21.82
C LEU A 493 56.76 -0.06 22.00
N ASN A 494 56.01 0.94 22.49
CA ASN A 494 56.57 2.24 22.85
C ASN A 494 57.58 2.12 24.01
N ALA A 495 57.27 1.35 25.05
CA ALA A 495 58.20 1.10 26.16
C ALA A 495 59.47 0.37 25.70
N LEU A 496 59.35 -0.57 24.76
CA LEU A 496 60.49 -1.24 24.13
C LEU A 496 61.37 -0.25 23.35
N ASN A 497 60.76 0.67 22.58
CA ASN A 497 61.49 1.72 21.88
C ASN A 497 62.22 2.66 22.83
N THR A 498 61.60 3.06 23.95
CA THR A 498 62.27 3.84 25.00
C THR A 498 63.43 3.09 25.63
N ALA A 499 63.26 1.80 25.94
CA ALA A 499 64.34 0.97 26.48
C ALA A 499 65.51 0.80 25.48
N LEU A 500 65.22 0.66 24.19
CA LEU A 500 66.24 0.58 23.13
C LEU A 500 66.99 1.91 22.97
N ALA A 501 66.28 3.04 22.96
CA ALA A 501 66.88 4.37 22.90
C ALA A 501 67.79 4.64 24.10
N ASN A 502 67.35 4.30 25.31
CA ASN A 502 68.16 4.41 26.53
C ASN A 502 69.43 3.56 26.45
N ASN A 503 69.33 2.30 26.00
CA ASN A 503 70.49 1.43 25.82
C ASN A 503 71.47 1.98 24.76
N GLN A 504 70.97 2.56 23.67
CA GLN A 504 71.82 3.23 22.67
C GLN A 504 72.54 4.45 23.26
N SER A 505 71.85 5.27 24.06
CA SER A 505 72.47 6.40 24.77
C SER A 505 73.53 5.95 25.77
N SER A 506 73.29 4.84 26.50
CA SER A 506 74.29 4.23 27.39
C SER A 506 75.48 3.63 26.63
N ALA A 507 75.26 2.99 25.47
CA ALA A 507 76.34 2.50 24.63
C ALA A 507 77.20 3.64 24.07
N GLN A 508 76.57 4.75 23.66
CA GLN A 508 77.28 5.96 23.21
C GLN A 508 78.07 6.63 24.34
N SER A 509 77.54 6.70 25.57
CA SER A 509 78.29 7.26 26.70
C SER A 509 79.45 6.36 27.14
N ILE A 510 79.30 5.04 27.07
CA ILE A 510 80.40 4.08 27.28
C ILE A 510 81.47 4.22 26.19
N LEU A 511 81.09 4.35 24.92
CA LEU A 511 82.03 4.62 23.81
C LEU A 511 82.76 5.96 23.99
N ALA A 512 82.07 7.01 24.45
CA ALA A 512 82.69 8.29 24.77
C ALA A 512 83.67 8.20 25.95
N LEU A 513 83.37 7.39 26.98
CA LEU A 513 84.29 7.10 28.08
C LEU A 513 85.54 6.32 27.62
N ILE A 514 85.37 5.32 26.74
CA ILE A 514 86.48 4.54 26.19
C ILE A 514 87.39 5.43 25.33
N ASN A 515 86.82 6.25 24.44
CA ASN A 515 87.58 7.17 23.58
C ASN A 515 88.17 8.36 24.37
N GLY A 516 87.58 8.76 25.50
CA GLY A 516 88.14 9.76 26.41
C GLY A 516 89.31 9.22 27.25
N GLY A 517 89.39 7.90 27.46
CA GLY A 517 90.39 7.26 28.32
C GLY A 517 91.81 7.18 27.74
N THR A 518 92.01 7.43 26.45
CA THR A 518 93.31 7.25 25.77
C THR A 518 94.20 8.50 25.74
N SER A 519 93.88 9.55 26.52
CA SER A 519 94.46 10.89 26.33
C SER A 519 95.08 11.50 27.60
N ALA A 520 95.80 10.73 28.44
CA ALA A 520 96.46 11.28 29.64
C ALA A 520 97.68 10.48 30.18
N SER A 521 98.85 10.60 29.55
CA SER A 521 100.16 10.51 30.25
C SER A 521 101.37 10.98 29.41
N SER A 522 102.23 11.83 30.01
CA SER A 522 103.55 12.33 29.52
C SER A 522 103.56 13.23 28.25
N SER A 523 104.50 14.17 28.00
CA SER A 523 105.35 15.10 28.81
C SER A 523 106.27 15.89 27.83
N SER A 524 106.75 17.14 28.02
CA SER A 524 106.38 18.32 28.84
C SER A 524 107.41 19.45 28.57
N SER A 525 107.08 20.75 28.75
CA SER A 525 107.99 21.95 28.70
C SER A 525 108.73 22.22 27.35
N SER A 526 109.22 23.41 26.91
CA SER A 526 109.19 24.86 27.26
C SER A 526 109.98 25.64 26.16
N SER A 527 109.97 26.97 25.92
CA SER A 527 109.23 28.16 26.40
C SER A 527 109.52 29.42 25.55
N SER A 528 108.59 30.39 25.54
CA SER A 528 108.76 31.87 25.40
C SER A 528 109.45 32.55 24.19
N SER A 529 108.67 33.37 23.47
CA SER A 529 108.88 34.82 23.18
C SER A 529 107.54 35.37 22.60
N GLY A 530 106.98 36.53 23.00
CA GLY A 530 107.39 37.90 22.66
C GLY A 530 106.99 38.25 21.20
N SER A 531 106.22 39.29 20.84
CA SER A 531 105.72 40.47 21.57
C SER A 531 104.63 41.22 20.74
N SER A 532 103.93 42.17 21.39
CA SER A 532 103.34 43.40 20.81
C SER A 532 101.91 43.41 20.21
N ILE A 533 101.16 44.37 20.77
CA ILE A 533 99.81 44.94 20.53
C ILE A 533 99.82 45.89 19.31
N PRO A 534 98.67 46.27 18.68
CA PRO A 534 97.29 46.29 19.22
C PRO A 534 96.25 45.38 18.58
#